data_AF-A0A949WS66-F1
#
_entry.id   AF-A0A949WS66-F1
#
_cell.length_a   1.000
_cell.length_b   1.000
_cell.length_c   1.000
_cell.angle_alpha   90.00
_cell.angle_beta   90.00
_cell.angle_gamma   90.00
#
_symmetry.space_group_name_H-M   'P 1'
#
loop_
_entity.id
_entity.type
_entity.pdbx_description
1 polymer ?
#
loop_
_entity_poly.entity_id
_entity_poly.type
_entity_poly.pdbx_seq_one_letter_code
_entity_poly.pdbx_strand_id
1 'polypeptide(L)'
;MNYPEPRIPVELAPEVFEKASRLYAQQSETYSLSELVEAGKEAKIPPEFIHKAIKQVQAEQIQTRQGLEALKDVAFTSLIIALFGWMAVGSPCHAQINEVNNQTIQVK
;
A
#
# COMPACT_ATOMS: atom_id res chain seq x y z
N MET A 1 0.57 -50.16 17.68
CA MET A 1 -0.21 -49.49 18.75
C MET A 1 -0.83 -48.25 18.12
N ASN A 2 -2.16 -48.17 18.12
CA ASN A 2 -2.91 -47.07 17.50
C ASN A 2 -3.39 -46.16 18.63
N TYR A 3 -2.69 -45.05 18.86
CA TYR A 3 -3.08 -44.11 19.91
C TYR A 3 -4.14 -43.17 19.33
N PRO A 4 -5.32 -43.05 19.96
CA PRO A 4 -6.34 -42.12 19.46
C PRO A 4 -5.77 -40.70 19.50
N GLU A 5 -5.88 -39.99 18.37
CA GLU A 5 -5.47 -38.58 18.32
C GLU A 5 -6.25 -37.77 19.36
N PRO A 6 -5.56 -36.97 20.18
CA PRO A 6 -6.21 -36.11 21.15
C PRO A 6 -7.12 -35.13 20.40
N ARG A 7 -8.43 -35.23 20.62
CA ARG A 7 -9.41 -34.33 20.01
C ARG A 7 -9.50 -33.05 20.84
N ILE A 8 -9.40 -31.91 20.16
CA ILE A 8 -9.64 -30.61 20.78
C ILE A 8 -11.16 -30.40 20.89
N PRO A 9 -11.69 -30.03 22.06
CA PRO A 9 -13.09 -29.64 22.22
C PRO A 9 -13.48 -28.51 21.26
N VAL A 10 -14.70 -28.57 20.72
CA VAL A 10 -15.19 -27.60 19.72
C VAL A 10 -15.18 -26.17 20.26
N GLU A 11 -15.39 -26.02 21.56
CA GLU A 11 -15.42 -24.75 22.28
C GLU A 11 -14.05 -24.07 22.33
N LEU A 12 -12.97 -24.85 22.27
CA LEU A 12 -11.59 -24.35 22.30
C LEU A 12 -11.02 -24.10 20.90
N ALA A 13 -11.65 -24.65 19.86
CA ALA A 13 -11.17 -24.48 18.48
C ALA A 13 -11.03 -23.00 18.06
N PRO A 14 -11.99 -22.09 18.34
CA PRO A 14 -11.85 -20.69 17.98
C PRO A 14 -10.64 -20.01 18.64
N GLU A 15 -10.40 -20.28 19.93
CA GLU A 15 -9.26 -19.71 20.67
C GLU A 15 -7.93 -20.23 20.13
N VAL A 16 -7.86 -21.52 19.77
CA VAL A 16 -6.67 -22.12 19.16
C VAL A 16 -6.37 -21.46 17.81
N PHE A 17 -7.38 -21.27 16.95
CA PHE A 17 -7.20 -20.59 15.66
C PHE A 17 -6.78 -19.13 15.83
N GLU A 18 -7.39 -18.40 16.76
CA GLU A 18 -7.02 -17.01 17.03
C GLU A 18 -5.55 -16.89 17.46
N LYS A 19 -5.11 -17.74 18.40
CA LYS A 19 -3.71 -17.76 18.82
C LYS A 19 -2.78 -18.17 17.68
N ALA A 20 -3.14 -19.18 16.91
CA ALA A 20 -2.35 -19.62 15.76
C ALA A 20 -2.18 -18.51 14.73
N SER A 21 -3.26 -17.81 14.36
CA SER A 21 -3.21 -16.68 13.43
C SER A 21 -2.33 -15.55 13.94
N ARG A 22 -2.39 -15.23 15.24
CA ARG A 22 -1.51 -14.22 15.85
C ARG A 22 -0.05 -14.64 15.86
N LEU A 23 0.23 -15.89 16.20
CA LEU A 23 1.60 -16.42 16.19
C LEU A 23 2.16 -16.47 14.77
N TYR A 24 1.34 -16.84 13.79
CA TYR A 24 1.68 -16.80 12.37
C TYR A 24 1.98 -15.38 11.90
N ALA A 25 1.13 -14.41 12.27
CA ALA A 25 1.33 -13.01 11.92
C ALA A 25 2.57 -12.38 12.62
N GLN A 26 2.96 -12.89 13.79
CA GLN A 26 4.19 -12.49 14.49
C GLN A 26 5.43 -13.15 13.88
N GLN A 27 5.26 -14.27 13.18
CA GLN A 27 6.28 -14.85 12.35
C GLN A 27 6.42 -13.93 11.13
N SER A 28 7.29 -12.94 11.25
CA SER A 28 7.69 -12.10 10.13
C SER A 28 8.08 -13.02 8.98
N GLU A 29 7.25 -13.13 7.95
CA GLU A 29 7.50 -13.97 6.77
C GLU A 29 8.61 -13.34 5.93
N THR A 30 9.82 -13.35 6.49
CA THR A 30 11.03 -12.90 5.80
C THR A 30 11.56 -14.06 5.01
N TYR A 31 11.43 -13.98 3.70
CA TYR A 31 12.08 -14.92 2.81
C TYR A 31 13.55 -14.51 2.62
N SER A 32 14.47 -15.44 2.87
CA SER A 32 15.85 -15.27 2.45
C SER A 32 15.95 -15.33 0.93
N LEU A 33 17.01 -14.74 0.37
CA LEU A 33 17.26 -14.78 -1.08
C LEU A 33 17.25 -16.22 -1.61
N SER A 34 17.81 -17.16 -0.86
CA SER A 34 17.87 -18.57 -1.22
C SER A 34 16.48 -19.21 -1.27
N GLU A 35 15.59 -18.88 -0.34
CA GLU A 35 14.21 -19.37 -0.31
C GLU A 35 13.38 -18.79 -1.45
N LEU A 36 13.55 -17.49 -1.75
CA LEU A 36 12.93 -16.87 -2.93
C LEU A 36 13.40 -17.53 -4.23
N VAL A 37 14.69 -17.87 -4.32
CA VAL A 37 15.25 -18.55 -5.49
C VAL A 37 14.70 -19.97 -5.63
N GLU A 38 14.57 -20.73 -4.54
CA GLU A 38 14.00 -22.09 -4.58
C GLU A 38 12.50 -22.06 -4.91
N ALA A 39 11.74 -21.13 -4.34
CA ALA A 39 10.33 -20.93 -4.67
C ALA A 39 10.14 -20.50 -6.13
N GLY A 40 11.01 -19.61 -6.63
CA GLY A 40 10.99 -19.20 -8.03
C GLY A 40 11.37 -20.32 -8.97
N LYS A 41 12.27 -21.22 -8.57
CA LYS A 41 12.63 -22.43 -9.33
C LYS A 41 11.44 -23.38 -9.48
N GLU A 42 10.61 -23.57 -8.44
CA GLU A 42 9.35 -24.31 -8.55
C GLU A 42 8.39 -23.65 -9.54
N ALA A 43 8.34 -22.32 -9.55
CA ALA A 43 7.61 -21.52 -10.54
C ALA A 43 8.31 -21.41 -11.92
N LYS A 44 9.43 -22.13 -12.14
CA LYS A 44 10.26 -22.09 -13.36
C LYS A 44 10.81 -20.71 -13.72
N ILE A 45 11.00 -19.86 -12.73
CA ILE A 45 11.59 -18.53 -12.86
C ILE A 45 13.11 -18.66 -12.68
N PRO A 46 13.93 -18.21 -13.65
CA PRO A 46 15.38 -18.24 -13.49
C PRO A 46 15.85 -17.32 -12.36
N PRO A 47 16.90 -17.70 -11.61
CA PRO A 47 17.38 -16.93 -10.46
C PRO A 47 17.77 -15.50 -10.81
N GLU A 48 18.29 -15.25 -12.02
CA GLU A 48 18.67 -13.91 -12.51
C GLU A 48 17.51 -12.91 -12.44
N PHE A 49 16.28 -13.35 -12.72
CA PHE A 49 15.11 -12.48 -12.67
C PHE A 49 14.67 -12.19 -11.24
N ILE A 50 14.84 -13.15 -10.33
CA ILE A 50 14.54 -12.99 -8.90
C ILE A 50 15.47 -11.96 -8.28
N HIS A 51 16.77 -12.02 -8.58
CA HIS A 51 17.75 -11.04 -8.11
C HIS A 51 17.46 -9.63 -8.64
N LYS A 52 17.07 -9.50 -9.92
CA LYS A 52 16.69 -8.21 -10.52
C LYS A 52 15.41 -7.65 -9.88
N ALA A 53 14.39 -8.49 -9.70
CA ALA A 53 13.14 -8.09 -9.07
C ALA A 53 13.34 -7.63 -7.63
N ILE A 54 14.17 -8.32 -6.84
CA ILE A 54 14.51 -7.93 -5.46
C ILE A 54 15.16 -6.54 -5.42
N LYS A 55 16.06 -6.22 -6.36
CA LYS A 55 16.69 -4.90 -6.45
C LYS A 55 15.68 -3.81 -6.83
N GLN A 56 14.77 -4.10 -7.75
CA GLN A 56 13.73 -3.16 -8.17
C GLN A 56 12.76 -2.86 -7.02
N VAL A 57 12.24 -3.90 -6.34
CA VAL A 57 11.32 -3.74 -5.21
C VAL A 57 11.98 -2.95 -4.06
N GLN A 58 13.25 -3.20 -3.76
CA GLN A 58 13.98 -2.42 -2.75
C GLN A 58 14.11 -0.95 -3.13
N ALA A 59 14.41 -0.65 -4.40
CA ALA A 59 14.50 0.72 -4.87
C ALA A 59 13.14 1.45 -4.80
N GLU A 60 12.05 0.76 -5.16
CA GLU A 60 10.69 1.30 -5.12
C GLU A 60 10.18 1.53 -3.69
N GLN A 61 10.44 0.60 -2.76
CA GLN A 61 10.00 0.76 -1.37
C GLN A 61 10.66 1.96 -0.67
N ILE A 62 11.91 2.28 -1.00
CA ILE A 62 12.58 3.47 -0.48
C ILE A 62 11.85 4.74 -0.94
N GLN A 63 11.32 4.75 -2.16
CA GLN A 63 10.59 5.88 -2.71
C GLN A 63 9.16 5.98 -2.17
N THR A 64 8.44 4.86 -2.02
CA THR A 64 7.06 4.86 -1.54
C THR A 64 6.95 5.14 -0.03
N ARG A 65 7.90 4.68 0.80
CA ARG A 65 7.89 5.00 2.24
C ARG A 65 8.12 6.49 2.53
N GLN A 66 8.80 7.21 1.63
CA GLN A 66 8.97 8.66 1.76
C GLN A 66 7.70 9.45 1.37
N GLY A 67 6.81 8.88 0.56
CA GLY A 67 5.54 9.54 0.17
C GLY A 67 4.36 9.24 1.10
N LEU A 68 4.36 8.09 1.79
CA LEU A 68 3.23 7.66 2.62
C LEU A 68 3.20 8.33 4.01
N GLU A 69 4.35 8.74 4.54
CA GLU A 69 4.44 9.50 5.81
C GLU A 69 3.99 10.97 5.64
N ALA A 70 3.80 11.46 4.41
CA ALA A 70 3.37 12.82 4.12
C ALA A 70 1.83 13.02 4.07
N LEU A 71 1.03 11.95 4.22
CA LEU A 71 -0.43 12.02 4.08
C LEU A 71 -1.21 11.62 5.35
N LYS A 72 -0.55 11.39 6.49
CA LYS A 72 -1.24 11.01 7.73
C LYS A 72 -1.80 12.19 8.53
N ASP A 73 -1.61 13.42 8.07
CA ASP A 73 -1.99 14.66 8.78
C ASP A 73 -2.90 15.59 7.97
N VAL A 74 -3.71 15.06 7.05
CA VAL A 74 -4.87 15.79 6.54
C VAL A 74 -6.10 15.35 7.31
N ALA A 75 -6.24 15.94 8.50
CA ALA A 75 -7.48 15.92 9.26
C ALA A 75 -8.64 16.33 8.35
N PHE A 76 -9.63 15.44 8.21
CA PHE A 76 -10.89 15.65 7.50
C PHE A 76 -11.77 16.72 8.20
N THR A 77 -11.31 17.96 8.27
CA THR A 77 -12.08 19.10 8.84
C THR A 77 -12.78 19.95 7.77
N SER A 78 -12.80 19.52 6.50
CA SER A 78 -13.35 20.33 5.39
C SER A 78 -14.71 19.89 4.84
N LEU A 79 -15.51 19.12 5.58
CA LEU A 79 -16.87 18.72 5.13
C LEU A 79 -18.01 19.64 5.63
N ILE A 80 -17.75 20.63 6.50
CA ILE A 80 -18.82 21.47 7.10
C ILE A 80 -19.16 22.73 6.27
N ILE A 81 -18.37 23.14 5.28
CA ILE A 81 -18.60 24.42 4.56
C ILE A 81 -19.74 24.33 3.52
N ALA A 82 -20.16 23.12 3.12
CA ALA A 82 -21.19 22.96 2.09
C ALA A 82 -22.64 23.20 2.56
N LEU A 83 -22.90 23.38 3.86
CA LEU A 83 -24.28 23.50 4.38
C LEU A 83 -24.66 24.84 5.03
N PHE A 84 -23.74 25.80 5.20
CA PHE A 84 -24.07 27.09 5.83
C PHE A 84 -23.31 28.29 5.20
N GLY A 85 -23.20 28.33 3.87
CA GLY A 85 -22.42 29.36 3.17
C GLY A 85 -23.17 30.21 2.15
N TRP A 86 -24.51 30.18 2.10
CA TRP A 86 -25.29 30.98 1.14
C TRP A 86 -26.26 31.93 1.85
N MET A 87 -25.72 32.95 2.53
CA MET A 87 -26.33 34.29 2.62
C MET A 87 -25.36 35.29 3.26
N ALA A 88 -24.28 35.60 2.53
CA ALA A 88 -23.58 36.88 2.67
C ALA A 88 -23.23 37.37 1.26
N VAL A 89 -24.22 38.05 0.67
CA VAL A 89 -24.10 38.85 -0.54
C VAL A 89 -23.07 39.95 -0.26
N GLY A 90 -22.02 40.05 -1.08
CA GLY A 90 -20.93 40.99 -0.81
C GLY A 90 -19.94 41.24 -1.95
N SER A 91 -20.39 41.15 -3.20
CA SER A 91 -19.83 41.82 -4.39
C SER A 91 -18.39 41.52 -4.88
N PRO A 92 -18.12 41.79 -6.18
CA PRO A 92 -17.19 41.05 -7.01
C PRO A 92 -15.88 41.81 -7.27
N CYS A 93 -14.81 41.09 -7.61
CA CYS A 93 -13.75 41.68 -8.41
C CYS A 93 -13.43 40.75 -9.59
N HIS A 94 -13.67 41.30 -10.77
CA HIS A 94 -13.43 40.75 -12.10
C HIS A 94 -11.94 40.80 -12.46
N ALA A 95 -11.60 40.05 -13.51
CA ALA A 95 -10.40 40.12 -14.35
C ALA A 95 -9.27 39.12 -13.96
N GLN A 96 -8.76 38.26 -14.84
CA GLN A 96 -9.01 38.02 -16.26
C GLN A 96 -8.41 36.65 -16.63
N ILE A 97 -9.19 35.75 -17.24
CA ILE A 97 -8.65 34.63 -18.02
C ILE A 97 -9.08 34.92 -19.46
N ASN A 98 -8.10 35.07 -20.35
CA ASN A 98 -8.15 34.66 -21.76
C ASN A 98 -6.71 34.78 -22.31
N GLU A 99 -6.06 33.68 -22.64
CA GLU A 99 -6.20 32.94 -23.90
C GLU A 99 -5.35 33.59 -25.01
N VAL A 100 -4.26 32.92 -25.39
CA VAL A 100 -3.75 32.69 -26.77
C VAL A 100 -2.60 31.67 -26.59
N ASN A 101 -2.86 30.37 -26.73
CA ASN A 101 -2.67 29.60 -27.97
C ASN A 101 -1.21 29.59 -28.48
N ASN A 102 -0.55 28.46 -28.25
CA ASN A 102 0.37 27.78 -29.16
C ASN A 102 0.72 28.54 -30.47
N GLN A 103 1.90 29.15 -30.51
CA GLN A 103 2.88 29.09 -31.63
C GLN A 103 4.20 29.74 -31.17
N THR A 104 5.30 28.97 -31.10
CA THR A 104 6.63 29.30 -31.68
C THR A 104 7.57 28.13 -31.39
N ILE A 105 7.55 27.14 -32.29
CA ILE A 105 8.74 26.36 -32.64
C ILE A 105 9.53 27.22 -33.63
N GLN A 106 10.74 27.62 -33.28
CA GLN A 106 11.92 27.87 -34.15
C GLN A 106 13.09 28.01 -33.16
N VAL A 107 14.12 27.16 -33.06
CA VAL A 107 14.97 26.53 -34.09
C VAL A 107 15.45 27.54 -35.13
N LYS A 108 16.44 28.34 -34.75
CA LYS A 108 17.59 28.61 -35.60
C LYS A 108 18.81 28.92 -34.74
#